data_AF-A0A9E6EJS6-F1
#
_entry.id   AF-A0A9E6EJS6-F1
#
_cell.length_a   1.000
_cell.length_b   1.000
_cell.length_c   1.000
_cell.angle_alpha   90.00
_cell.angle_beta   90.00
_cell.angle_gamma   90.00
#
_symmetry.space_group_name_H-M   'P 1'
#
loop_
_entity.id
_entity.type
_entity.pdbx_description
1 polymer ?
#
loop_
_entity_poly.entity_id
_entity_poly.type
_entity_poly.pdbx_seq_one_letter_code
_entity_poly.pdbx_strand_id
1 'polypeptide(L)' 'MGPNGLGFLSSDGRVNTLFIPQEKLPVEARGGSLSLVSQSGAFLISRLSSAPGLPLRYAVSIGNQIDVRLSDFIAA' A
#
# COMPACT_ATOMS: atom_id res chain seq x y z
N MET A 1 9.21 9.61 0.50
CA MET A 1 8.68 8.34 1.09
C MET A 1 9.74 7.23 1.00
N GLY A 2 9.87 6.37 2.02
CA GLY A 2 10.91 5.32 2.07
C GLY A 2 12.20 5.76 2.80
N PRO A 3 13.38 5.15 2.50
CA PRO A 3 13.62 3.97 1.66
C PRO A 3 13.11 2.67 2.33
N ASN A 4 13.40 1.51 1.73
CA ASN A 4 12.99 0.20 2.25
C ASN A 4 11.46 0.04 2.41
N GLY A 5 10.71 0.62 1.47
CA GLY A 5 9.28 0.42 1.33
C GLY A 5 8.97 -0.61 0.25
N LEU A 6 7.81 -1.25 0.33
CA LEU A 6 7.32 -2.17 -0.71
C LEU A 6 6.80 -1.43 -1.94
N GLY A 7 6.38 -0.17 -1.79
CA GLY A 7 5.72 0.64 -2.81
C GLY A 7 4.33 1.08 -2.39
N PHE A 8 3.51 1.45 -3.37
CA PHE A 8 2.14 1.92 -3.17
C PHE A 8 1.16 1.38 -4.23
N LEU A 9 -0.09 1.24 -3.82
CA LEU A 9 -1.26 0.91 -4.62
C LEU A 9 -2.29 2.04 -4.49
N SER A 10 -2.94 2.39 -5.59
CA SER A 10 -4.05 3.33 -5.59
C SER A 10 -5.15 2.90 -6.56
N SER A 11 -6.40 2.95 -6.11
CA SER A 11 -7.57 2.86 -6.98
C SER A 11 -7.68 4.10 -7.87
N ASP A 12 -7.21 5.24 -7.37
CA ASP A 12 -7.28 6.53 -8.02
C ASP A 12 -6.13 6.59 -9.03
N GLY A 13 -6.48 6.54 -10.33
CA GLY A 13 -5.50 6.42 -11.41
C GLY A 13 -4.96 5.01 -11.65
N ARG A 14 -5.47 3.98 -10.95
CA ARG A 14 -5.12 2.55 -11.13
C ARG A 14 -3.61 2.29 -11.10
N VAL A 15 -2.94 2.80 -10.09
CA VAL A 15 -1.49 2.71 -9.97
C VAL A 15 -1.11 1.55 -9.03
N ASN A 16 -0.17 0.72 -9.49
CA ASN A 16 0.50 -0.29 -8.68
C ASN A 16 2.01 -0.17 -8.88
N THR A 17 2.73 0.22 -7.83
CA THR A 17 4.20 0.33 -7.84
C THR A 17 4.89 -0.73 -7.00
N LEU A 18 4.15 -1.73 -6.50
CA LEU A 18 4.76 -2.84 -5.80
C LEU A 18 5.70 -3.58 -6.75
N PHE A 19 6.90 -3.92 -6.29
CA PHE A 19 7.86 -4.68 -7.09
C PHE A 19 7.52 -6.18 -7.20
N ILE A 20 6.37 -6.60 -6.67
CA ILE A 20 5.90 -7.98 -6.72
C ILE A 20 5.04 -8.14 -7.99
N PRO A 21 5.40 -9.06 -8.90
CA PRO A 21 4.60 -9.32 -10.10
C PRO A 21 3.16 -9.73 -9.78
N GLN A 22 2.22 -9.27 -10.60
CA GLN A 22 0.78 -9.47 -10.37
C GLN A 22 0.38 -10.94 -10.45
N GLU A 23 1.05 -11.74 -11.28
CA GLU A 23 0.85 -13.18 -11.36
C GLU A 23 1.24 -13.93 -10.08
N LYS A 24 2.16 -13.37 -9.28
CA LYS A 24 2.56 -13.92 -7.98
C LYS A 24 1.68 -13.42 -6.85
N LEU A 25 1.14 -12.22 -7.01
CA LEU A 25 0.27 -11.61 -6.03
C LEU A 25 -0.79 -10.73 -6.72
N PRO A 26 -2.00 -11.26 -6.93
CA PRO A 26 -3.05 -10.57 -7.67
C PRO A 26 -3.79 -9.56 -6.76
N VAL A 27 -3.06 -8.58 -6.23
CA VAL A 27 -3.60 -7.49 -5.41
C VAL A 27 -3.93 -6.28 -6.28
N GLU A 28 -5.12 -5.73 -6.06
CA GLU A 28 -5.61 -4.56 -6.77
C GLU A 28 -6.42 -3.69 -5.81
N ALA A 29 -6.23 -2.37 -5.88
CA ALA A 29 -7.07 -1.41 -5.18
C ALA A 29 -8.35 -1.18 -5.99
N ARG A 30 -9.43 -1.86 -5.61
CA ARG A 30 -10.73 -1.82 -6.33
C ARG A 30 -11.55 -0.57 -6.05
N GLY A 31 -11.08 0.31 -5.18
CA GLY A 31 -11.79 1.50 -4.73
C GLY A 31 -12.55 1.27 -3.42
N GLY A 32 -12.83 2.38 -2.72
CA GLY A 32 -13.57 2.37 -1.46
C GLY A 32 -13.15 3.47 -0.50
N SER A 33 -13.39 3.25 0.80
CA SER A 33 -13.10 4.21 1.88
C SER A 33 -11.90 3.81 2.73
N LEU A 34 -11.29 2.63 2.50
CA LEU A 34 -10.18 2.16 3.31
C LEU A 34 -8.82 2.56 2.73
N SER A 35 -7.99 3.19 3.54
CA SER A 35 -6.58 3.43 3.24
C SER A 35 -5.69 2.66 4.22
N LEU A 36 -4.75 1.88 3.71
CA LEU A 36 -3.76 1.19 4.52
C LEU A 36 -2.41 1.89 4.40
N VAL A 37 -1.86 2.36 5.52
CA VAL A 37 -0.50 2.89 5.59
C VAL A 37 0.28 2.01 6.56
N SER A 38 1.38 1.44 6.11
CA SER A 38 2.17 0.52 6.92
C SER A 38 3.66 0.77 6.78
N GLN A 39 4.37 0.79 7.90
CA GLN A 39 5.83 0.77 7.90
C GLN A 39 6.37 -0.57 7.39
N SER A 40 5.72 -1.68 7.74
CA SER A 40 6.18 -3.04 7.39
C SER A 40 5.61 -3.50 6.05
N GLY A 41 6.48 -3.66 5.05
CA GLY A 41 6.09 -4.19 3.73
C GLY A 41 5.53 -5.62 3.80
N ALA A 42 6.16 -6.50 4.58
CA ALA A 42 5.71 -7.89 4.75
C ALA A 42 4.33 -7.98 5.42
N PHE A 43 4.04 -7.10 6.38
CA PHE A 43 2.71 -7.02 6.98
C PHE A 43 1.68 -6.54 5.97
N LEU A 44 1.97 -5.44 5.26
CA LEU A 44 1.06 -4.87 4.27
C LEU A 44 0.66 -5.94 3.24
N ILE A 45 1.66 -6.65 2.69
CA ILE A 45 1.41 -7.63 1.64
C ILE A 45 0.64 -8.84 2.14
N SER A 46 0.94 -9.31 3.35
CA SER A 46 0.20 -10.41 3.98
C SER A 46 -1.27 -10.03 4.20
N ARG A 47 -1.54 -8.78 4.62
CA ARG A 47 -2.90 -8.29 4.79
C ARG A 47 -3.67 -8.24 3.47
N LEU A 48 -3.06 -7.67 2.43
CA LEU A 48 -3.66 -7.60 1.10
C LEU A 48 -3.96 -9.00 0.53
N SER A 49 -3.03 -9.95 0.72
CA SER A 49 -3.21 -11.35 0.30
C SER A 49 -4.33 -12.06 1.05
N SER A 50 -4.38 -11.89 2.38
CA SER A 50 -5.38 -12.57 3.23
C SER A 50 -6.80 -12.03 3.10
N ALA A 51 -6.96 -10.78 2.64
CA ALA A 51 -8.23 -10.08 2.62
C ALA A 51 -8.42 -9.29 1.30
N PRO A 52 -8.53 -9.99 0.15
CA PRO A 52 -8.63 -9.35 -1.16
C PRO A 52 -9.94 -8.57 -1.37
N GLY A 53 -10.92 -8.73 -0.48
CA GLY A 53 -12.21 -8.03 -0.52
C GLY A 53 -12.23 -6.67 0.19
N LEU A 54 -11.11 -6.22 0.75
CA LEU A 54 -11.05 -4.92 1.41
C LEU A 54 -11.39 -3.79 0.43
N PRO A 55 -12.22 -2.80 0.81
CA PRO A 55 -12.62 -1.68 -0.04
C PRO A 55 -11.50 -0.63 -0.12
N LEU A 56 -10.35 -1.06 -0.67
CA LEU A 56 -9.09 -0.32 -0.67
C LEU A 56 -9.11 0.81 -1.69
N ARG A 57 -8.93 2.03 -1.18
CA ARG A 57 -8.56 3.21 -1.96
C ARG A 57 -7.05 3.32 -2.14
N TYR A 58 -6.31 3.19 -1.05
CA TYR A 58 -4.85 3.25 -1.04
C TYR A 58 -4.25 2.15 -0.19
N ALA A 59 -3.09 1.62 -0.59
CA ALA A 59 -2.24 0.80 0.26
C ALA A 59 -0.79 1.20 0.07
N VAL A 60 -0.11 1.59 1.15
CA VAL A 60 1.15 2.33 1.08
C VAL A 60 2.15 1.74 2.08
N SER A 61 3.34 1.36 1.60
CA SER A 61 4.44 0.87 2.45
C SER A 61 5.51 1.95 2.63
N ILE A 62 5.46 2.66 3.77
CA ILE A 62 6.27 3.88 4.01
C ILE A 62 7.73 3.61 4.40
N GLY A 63 8.08 2.35 4.70
CA GLY A 63 9.45 1.91 4.95
C GLY A 63 10.11 2.65 6.13
N ASN A 64 11.35 3.07 5.94
CA ASN A 64 12.18 3.70 6.99
C ASN A 64 11.74 5.12 7.37
N GLN A 65 10.81 5.75 6.62
CA GLN A 65 10.29 7.09 6.92
C GLN A 65 11.38 8.18 7.05
N ILE A 66 12.42 8.13 6.21
CA ILE A 66 13.52 9.13 6.25
C ILE A 66 13.03 10.51 5.83
N ASP A 67 12.08 10.55 4.90
CA ASP A 67 11.49 11.76 4.32
C ASP A 67 10.00 11.82 4.70
N VAL A 68 9.07 11.45 3.82
CA VAL A 68 7.63 11.31 4.16
C VAL A 68 7.40 10.23 5.22
N ARG A 69 6.63 10.58 6.26
CA ARG A 69 6.31 9.78 7.45
C ARG A 69 4.83 9.50 7.57
N LEU A 70 4.46 8.62 8.50
CA LEU A 70 3.06 8.31 8.80
C LEU A 70 2.22 9.56 9.12
N SER A 71 2.80 10.54 9.83
CA SER A 71 2.11 11.80 10.18
C SER A 71 1.63 12.56 8.96
N ASP A 72 2.40 12.57 7.87
CA ASP A 72 2.06 13.30 6.65
C ASP A 72 0.86 12.68 5.93
N PHE A 73 0.64 11.37 6.08
CA PHE A 73 -0.54 10.68 5.55
C PHE A 73 -1.81 10.92 6.36
N ILE A 74 -1.70 11.27 7.64
CA ILE A 74 -2.84 11.49 8.53
C ILE A 74 -3.26 12.96 8.55
N ALA A 75 -2.30 13.86 8.30
CA ALA A 75 -2.56 15.30 8.23
C ALA A 75 -3.29 15.75 6.94
N ALA A 76 -3.34 14.88 5.93
CA ALA A 76 -3.87 15.15 4.59
C ALA A 76 -5.39 14.92 4.47
#